data_AF-A0A497MSQ0-F1
#
_entry.id   AF-A0A497MSQ0-F1
#
_cell.length_a   1.000
_cell.length_b   1.000
_cell.length_c   1.000
_cell.angle_alpha   90.00
_cell.angle_beta   90.00
_cell.angle_gamma   90.00
#
_symmetry.space_group_name_H-M   'P 1'
#
loop_
_entity.id
_entity.type
_entity.pdbx_description
1 polymer ?
#
loop_
_entity_poly.entity_id
_entity_poly.type
_entity_poly.pdbx_seq_one_letter_code
_entity_poly.pdbx_strand_id
1 'polypeptide(L)' 'NRLNPVDLTFYGGEEYEIVATLNPKIYGRIKKELKRKFMVIGEVTKEKKIVYIDKGEEVKIKPKGWEHFKTE' A
#
# COMPACT_ATOMS: atom_id res chain seq x y z
N ASN A 1 -16.06 18.15 3.93
CA ASN A 1 -14.70 18.14 3.36
C ASN A 1 -14.66 17.12 2.22
N ARG A 2 -14.52 17.55 0.97
CA ARG A 2 -14.64 16.68 -0.23
C ARG A 2 -13.36 15.86 -0.46
N LEU A 3 -12.93 15.11 0.55
CA LEU A 3 -11.72 14.28 0.47
C LEU A 3 -12.07 12.89 -0.06
N ASN A 4 -11.27 12.39 -0.98
CA ASN A 4 -11.39 11.04 -1.50
C ASN A 4 -10.48 10.10 -0.67
N PRO A 5 -11.03 9.10 0.04
CA PRO A 5 -10.24 8.17 0.84
C PRO A 5 -9.17 7.42 0.04
N VAL A 6 -9.44 7.11 -1.25
CA VAL A 6 -8.48 6.43 -2.13
C VAL A 6 -7.26 7.32 -2.38
N ASP A 7 -7.49 8.61 -2.63
CA ASP A 7 -6.39 9.55 -2.88
C ASP A 7 -5.56 9.77 -1.61
N LEU A 8 -6.21 9.85 -0.44
CA LEU A 8 -5.49 9.95 0.83
C LEU A 8 -4.66 8.70 1.13
N THR A 9 -5.21 7.50 0.89
CA THR A 9 -4.54 6.23 1.19
C THR A 9 -3.28 6.03 0.35
N PHE A 10 -3.32 6.41 -0.93
CA PHE A 10 -2.20 6.15 -1.85
C PHE A 10 -1.29 7.35 -2.08
N TYR A 11 -1.76 8.58 -1.80
CA TYR A 11 -1.04 9.82 -2.15
C TYR A 11 -1.01 10.86 -1.02
N GLY A 12 -1.44 10.53 0.20
CA GLY A 12 -1.40 11.43 1.37
C GLY A 12 0.02 11.83 1.73
N GLY A 13 0.84 10.86 2.13
CA GLY A 13 2.22 11.08 2.53
C GLY A 13 2.34 11.56 3.98
N GLU A 14 3.55 11.52 4.52
CA GLU A 14 3.87 11.93 5.90
C GLU A 14 3.20 11.08 7.00
N GLU A 15 2.69 9.89 6.69
CA GLU A 15 2.16 8.97 7.71
C GLU A 15 3.27 8.31 8.54
N TYR A 16 4.51 8.30 8.05
CA TYR A 16 5.69 7.67 8.69
C TYR A 16 5.48 6.21 9.14
N GLU A 17 4.55 5.50 8.49
CA GLU A 17 4.26 4.08 8.73
C GLU A 17 5.22 3.14 7.99
N ILE A 18 5.31 1.88 8.46
CA ILE A 18 6.17 0.86 7.85
C ILE A 18 5.38 0.08 6.79
N VAL A 19 5.84 0.15 5.54
CA VAL A 19 5.41 -0.75 4.45
C VAL A 19 6.52 -1.74 4.14
N ALA A 20 6.24 -3.03 4.30
CA ALA A 20 7.21 -4.10 4.10
C ALA A 20 6.58 -5.34 3.50
N THR A 21 7.43 -6.23 2.97
CA THR A 21 7.03 -7.52 2.42
C THR A 21 7.58 -8.65 3.30
N LEU A 22 6.81 -9.72 3.45
CA LEU A 22 7.23 -10.90 4.21
C LEU A 22 6.92 -12.17 3.43
N ASN A 23 7.81 -13.15 3.52
CA ASN A 23 7.52 -14.49 3.01
C ASN A 23 6.30 -15.07 3.76
N PRO A 24 5.25 -15.54 3.07
CA PRO A 24 4.05 -16.08 3.70
C PRO A 24 4.32 -17.20 4.72
N LYS A 25 5.34 -18.04 4.47
CA LYS A 25 5.76 -19.10 5.40
C LYS A 25 6.32 -18.54 6.70
N ILE A 26 7.04 -17.42 6.63
CA ILE A 26 7.56 -16.72 7.81
C ILE A 26 6.41 -16.00 8.53
N TYR A 27 5.54 -15.30 7.80
CA TYR A 27 4.35 -14.66 8.35
C TYR A 27 3.42 -15.66 9.07
N GLY A 28 3.31 -16.89 8.57
CA GLY A 28 2.59 -17.96 9.28
C GLY A 28 3.09 -18.19 10.71
N ARG A 29 4.40 -18.03 10.93
CA ARG A 29 5.12 -18.37 12.17
C ARG A 29 5.36 -17.18 13.11
N ILE A 30 5.14 -15.94 12.69
CA ILE A 30 5.36 -14.79 13.57
C ILE A 30 4.35 -14.76 14.74
N LYS A 31 4.76 -14.15 15.85
CA LYS A 31 3.95 -14.00 17.05
C LYS A 31 2.64 -13.26 16.78
N LYS A 32 1.55 -13.65 17.44
CA LYS A 32 0.21 -13.08 17.23
C LYS A 32 0.16 -11.59 17.53
N GLU A 33 0.92 -11.13 18.52
CA GLU A 33 1.04 -9.71 18.89
C GLU A 33 1.61 -8.89 17.74
N LEU A 34 2.56 -9.45 17.00
CA LEU A 34 3.13 -8.80 15.82
C LEU A 34 2.11 -8.74 14.68
N LYS A 35 1.36 -9.83 14.45
CA LYS A 35 0.26 -9.85 13.46
C LYS A 35 -0.83 -8.82 13.76
N ARG A 36 -1.01 -8.40 15.02
CA ARG A 36 -1.99 -7.36 15.39
C ARG A 36 -1.49 -5.94 15.11
N LYS A 37 -0.17 -5.75 14.93
CA LYS A 37 0.44 -4.46 14.61
C LYS A 37 0.55 -4.19 13.11
N PHE A 38 0.54 -5.24 12.29
CA PHE A 38 0.67 -5.14 10.84
C PHE A 38 -0.60 -5.61 10.15
N MET A 39 -1.04 -4.85 9.15
CA MET A 39 -2.13 -5.25 8.26
C MET A 39 -1.52 -5.82 6.97
N VAL A 40 -2.00 -7.00 6.56
CA VAL A 40 -1.70 -7.50 5.21
C VAL A 40 -2.59 -6.76 4.23
N ILE A 41 -1.98 -5.91 3.41
CA ILE A 41 -2.69 -5.03 2.47
C ILE A 41 -2.66 -5.55 1.02
N GLY A 42 -1.95 -6.64 0.75
CA GLY A 42 -1.86 -7.22 -0.58
C GLY A 42 -0.79 -8.31 -0.69
N GLU A 43 -0.46 -8.67 -1.93
CA GLU A 43 0.57 -9.64 -2.26
C GLU A 43 1.56 -9.07 -3.29
N VAL A 44 2.81 -9.53 -3.21
CA VAL A 44 3.83 -9.21 -4.21
C VAL A 44 3.77 -10.26 -5.31
N THR A 45 3.64 -9.81 -6.55
CA THR A 45 3.58 -10.67 -7.72
C THR A 45 4.79 -10.46 -8.63
N LYS A 46 4.88 -11.21 -9.74
CA LYS A 46 6.00 -11.10 -10.70
C LYS A 46 5.82 -9.92 -11.67
N GLU A 47 4.59 -9.46 -11.82
CA GLU A 47 4.21 -8.39 -12.72
C GLU A 47 4.78 -7.05 -12.24
N LYS A 48 5.32 -6.26 -13.18
CA LYS A 48 5.83 -4.91 -12.90
C LYS A 48 4.70 -3.88 -12.91
N LYS A 49 3.66 -4.10 -12.12
CA LYS A 49 2.52 -3.19 -11.94
C LYS A 49 2.12 -3.10 -10.47
N ILE A 50 1.57 -1.95 -10.08
CA ILE A 50 0.92 -1.76 -8.78
C ILE A 50 -0.55 -1.48 -9.07
N VAL A 51 -1.42 -2.32 -8.52
CA VAL A 51 -2.88 -2.23 -8.68
C VAL A 51 -3.53 -2.37 -7.31
N TYR A 52 -4.69 -1.74 -7.13
CA TYR A 52 -5.61 -2.08 -6.06
C TYR A 52 -6.89 -2.66 -6.66
N ILE A 53 -7.57 -3.51 -5.90
CA ILE A 53 -8.81 -4.13 -6.32
C ILE A 53 -9.97 -3.35 -5.71
N ASP A 54 -10.81 -2.74 -6.56
CA ASP A 54 -12.04 -2.06 -6.14
C ASP A 54 -13.24 -2.83 -6.65
N LYS A 55 -14.01 -3.44 -5.75
CA LYS A 55 -15.22 -4.21 -6.10
C LYS A 55 -14.99 -5.28 -7.19
N GLY A 56 -13.79 -5.87 -7.22
CA GLY A 56 -13.40 -6.89 -8.18
C GLY A 56 -12.68 -6.36 -9.43
N GLU A 57 -12.63 -5.04 -9.62
CA GLU A 57 -11.94 -4.41 -10.75
C GLU A 57 -10.50 -4.03 -10.38
N GLU A 58 -9.56 -4.30 -11.29
CA GLU A 58 -8.18 -3.84 -11.14
C GLU A 58 -8.08 -2.35 -11.48
N VAL A 59 -7.68 -1.54 -10.50
CA VAL A 59 -7.38 -0.12 -10.71
C VAL A 59 -5.88 0.11 -10.54
N LYS A 60 -5.25 0.61 -11.61
CA LYS A 60 -3.82 0.90 -11.61
C LYS A 60 -3.49 2.09 -10.71
N ILE A 61 -2.58 1.89 -9.76
CA ILE A 61 -2.01 2.97 -8.97
C ILE A 61 -0.97 3.68 -9.84
N LYS A 62 -1.15 5.00 -10.03
CA LYS A 62 -0.18 5.81 -10.75
C LYS A 62 0.94 6.20 -9.78
N PRO A 63 2.20 6.31 -10.23
CA PRO A 63 3.29 6.80 -9.39
C PRO A 63 3.10 8.32 -9.18
N LYS A 64 2.18 8.68 -8.31
CA LYS A 64 2.00 10.04 -7.81
C LYS A 64 2.56 10.08 -6.40
N GLY A 65 3.11 11.21 -6.01
CA GLY A 65 3.67 11.43 -4.70
C GLY A 65 4.29 12.80 -4.64
N TRP A 66 4.89 13.10 -3.49
CA TRP A 66 5.62 14.34 -3.30
C TRP A 66 6.93 14.33 -4.10
N GLU A 67 7.14 15.39 -4.87
CA GLU A 67 8.34 15.62 -5.67
C GLU A 67 8.75 17.09 -5.46
N HIS A 68 9.89 17.33 -4.81
CA HIS A 68 10.32 18.68 -4.39
C HIS A 68 10.42 19.70 -5.53
N PHE A 69 10.77 19.23 -6.73
CA PHE A 69 11.01 20.08 -7.90
C PHE A 69 10.03 19.78 -9.03
N LYS A 70 8.81 19.39 -8.68
CA LYS A 70 7.76 19.15 -9.67
C LYS A 70 7.45 20.45 -10.40
N THR A 71 7.91 20.55 -11.63
CA THR A 71 7.48 21.58 -12.57
C THR A 71 6.14 21.15 -13.16
N GLU A 72 5.16 22.05 -13.19
CA GLU A 72 3.85 21.81 -13.79
C GLU A 72 3.93 21.29 -15.24
#